data_AF-A0A223KW17-F1
#
_entry.id   AF-A0A223KW17-F1
#
_cell.length_a   1.000
_cell.length_b   1.000
_cell.length_c   1.000
_cell.angle_alpha   90.00
_cell.angle_beta   90.00
_cell.angle_gamma   90.00
#
_symmetry.space_group_name_H-M   'P 1'
#
loop_
_entity.id
_entity.type
_entity.pdbx_description
1 polymer ?
#
loop_
_entity_poly.entity_id
_entity_poly.type
_entity_poly.pdbx_seq_one_letter_code
_entity_poly.pdbx_strand_id
1 'polypeptide(L)'
;MSVLQWLSNDEYKQREISKFIVEGAVLQFISSFIMIILYLNTNIEPLFLLLAPFLVFLFYTFLRYVLSGIEYANVFSEDEIKTAKKRNLTRSLSFFITMMIASLIVGRPIFDSVMVSLIASLLLFLVDTTSLRKSIKKNVEL
;
A
#
# COMPACT_ATOMS: atom_id res chain seq x y z
N MET A 1 -24.77 6.63 4.07
CA MET A 1 -23.53 6.64 3.27
C MET A 1 -22.73 5.39 3.66
N SER A 2 -22.42 4.49 2.74
CA SER A 2 -21.68 3.26 3.08
C SER A 2 -20.19 3.57 3.26
N VAL A 3 -19.47 2.79 4.08
CA VAL A 3 -18.01 2.97 4.28
C VAL A 3 -17.25 2.92 2.94
N LEU A 4 -17.77 2.19 1.96
CA LEU A 4 -17.20 2.06 0.62
C LEU A 4 -17.30 3.34 -0.22
N GLN A 5 -18.36 4.14 -0.04
CA GLN A 5 -18.51 5.43 -0.72
C GLN A 5 -17.46 6.47 -0.28
N TRP A 6 -16.83 6.28 0.88
CA TRP A 6 -15.71 7.11 1.32
C TRP A 6 -14.38 6.74 0.63
N LEU A 7 -14.25 5.50 0.17
CA LEU A 7 -13.02 4.97 -0.46
C LEU A 7 -12.91 5.33 -1.94
N SER A 8 -14.02 5.35 -2.69
CA SER A 8 -14.04 5.76 -4.10
C SER A 8 -15.46 6.09 -4.55
N ASN A 9 -15.60 6.99 -5.52
CA ASN A 9 -16.87 7.23 -6.21
C ASN A 9 -17.15 6.23 -7.36
N ASP A 10 -16.16 5.40 -7.71
CA ASP A 10 -16.27 4.41 -8.80
C ASP A 10 -16.69 3.04 -8.23
N GLU A 11 -17.83 2.52 -8.69
CA GLU A 11 -18.39 1.22 -8.27
C GLU A 11 -17.45 0.04 -8.55
N TYR A 12 -16.73 0.05 -9.68
CA TYR A 12 -15.76 -0.99 -10.00
C TYR A 12 -14.63 -1.01 -8.98
N LYS A 13 -14.10 0.18 -8.65
CA LYS A 13 -13.03 0.33 -7.66
C LYS A 13 -13.51 -0.09 -6.26
N GLN A 14 -14.73 0.28 -5.87
CA GLN A 14 -15.31 -0.17 -4.60
C GLN A 14 -15.41 -1.69 -4.50
N ARG A 15 -15.84 -2.36 -5.58
CA ARG A 15 -15.99 -3.82 -5.60
C ARG A 15 -14.65 -4.54 -5.46
N GLU A 16 -13.62 -4.09 -6.17
CA GLU A 16 -12.27 -4.67 -6.08
C GLU A 16 -11.65 -4.44 -4.69
N ILE A 17 -11.75 -3.22 -4.13
CA ILE A 17 -11.25 -2.94 -2.78
C ILE A 17 -11.96 -3.83 -1.74
N SER A 18 -13.28 -3.99 -1.85
CA SER A 18 -14.05 -4.86 -0.94
C SER A 18 -13.58 -6.30 -1.03
N LYS A 19 -13.33 -6.81 -2.24
CA LYS A 19 -12.82 -8.15 -2.47
C LYS A 19 -11.45 -8.34 -1.80
N PHE A 20 -10.52 -7.39 -1.94
CA PHE A 20 -9.20 -7.47 -1.32
C PHE A 20 -9.28 -7.44 0.21
N ILE A 21 -10.18 -6.63 0.78
CA ILE A 21 -10.42 -6.58 2.22
C ILE A 21 -10.95 -7.93 2.73
N VAL A 22 -11.90 -8.54 2.02
CA VAL A 22 -12.45 -9.85 2.40
C VAL A 22 -11.38 -10.94 2.27
N GLU A 23 -10.64 -11.00 1.16
CA GLU A 23 -9.52 -11.92 0.97
C GLU A 23 -8.47 -11.76 2.09
N GLY A 24 -8.10 -10.52 2.42
CA GLY A 24 -7.18 -10.21 3.51
C GLY A 24 -7.70 -10.63 4.87
N ALA A 25 -8.98 -10.39 5.17
CA ALA A 25 -9.59 -10.73 6.45
C ALA A 25 -9.65 -12.25 6.66
N VAL A 26 -9.90 -13.02 5.61
CA VAL A 26 -9.81 -14.49 5.64
C VAL A 26 -8.38 -14.94 5.96
N LEU A 27 -7.37 -14.33 5.34
CA LEU A 27 -5.96 -14.64 5.64
C LEU A 27 -5.57 -14.25 7.07
N GLN A 28 -6.08 -13.12 7.57
CA GLN A 28 -5.91 -12.72 8.97
C GLN A 28 -6.49 -13.77 9.90
N PHE A 29 -7.73 -14.20 9.64
CA PHE A 29 -8.39 -15.21 10.45
C PHE A 29 -7.58 -16.50 10.50
N ILE A 30 -7.15 -17.02 9.35
CA ILE A 30 -6.33 -18.24 9.27
C ILE A 30 -4.99 -18.04 10.00
N SER A 31 -4.29 -16.93 9.78
CA SER A 31 -3.01 -16.65 10.43
C SER A 31 -3.14 -16.48 11.95
N SER A 32 -4.26 -15.95 12.46
CA SER A 32 -4.54 -15.92 13.90
C SER A 32 -4.62 -17.32 14.48
N PHE A 33 -5.29 -18.28 13.84
CA PHE A 33 -5.30 -19.67 14.33
C PHE A 33 -3.91 -20.29 14.35
N ILE A 34 -3.13 -20.08 13.29
CA ILE A 34 -1.74 -20.57 13.22
C ILE A 34 -0.94 -19.99 14.38
N MET A 35 -1.03 -18.69 14.65
CA MET A 35 -0.31 -18.05 15.74
C MET A 35 -0.75 -18.54 17.11
N ILE A 36 -2.05 -18.80 17.33
CA ILE A 36 -2.54 -19.41 18.57
C ILE A 36 -1.94 -20.80 18.77
N ILE A 37 -1.95 -21.65 17.73
CA ILE A 37 -1.35 -22.99 17.79
C ILE A 37 0.14 -22.88 18.11
N LEU A 38 0.88 -21.98 17.46
CA LEU A 38 2.30 -21.78 17.73
C LEU A 38 2.53 -21.31 19.17
N TYR A 39 1.73 -20.37 19.68
CA TYR A 39 1.81 -19.89 21.06
C TYR A 39 1.59 -20.99 22.09
N LEU A 40 0.69 -21.95 21.82
CA LEU A 40 0.47 -23.09 22.72
C LEU A 40 1.65 -24.09 22.75
N ASN A 41 2.47 -24.12 21.69
CA ASN A 41 3.57 -25.07 21.54
C ASN A 41 4.96 -24.44 21.73
N THR A 42 5.05 -23.11 21.85
CA THR A 42 6.31 -22.36 21.88
C THR A 42 6.19 -21.10 22.75
N ASN A 43 7.31 -20.55 23.21
CA ASN A 43 7.33 -19.31 24.01
C ASN A 43 7.35 -18.04 23.13
N ILE A 44 6.41 -17.90 22.21
CA ILE A 44 6.28 -16.69 21.40
C ILE A 44 5.78 -15.53 22.27
N GLU A 45 6.40 -14.37 22.12
CA GLU A 45 5.98 -13.16 22.83
C GLU A 45 4.55 -12.73 22.41
N PRO A 46 3.65 -12.43 23.37
CA PRO A 46 2.25 -12.12 23.08
C PRO A 46 2.03 -10.96 22.11
N LEU A 47 2.98 -10.03 22.01
CA LEU A 47 2.91 -8.94 21.06
C LEU A 47 2.88 -9.46 19.60
N PHE A 48 3.67 -10.48 19.28
CA PHE A 48 3.70 -11.07 17.93
C PHE A 48 2.43 -11.84 17.61
N LEU A 49 1.81 -12.47 18.61
CA LEU A 49 0.52 -13.15 18.48
C LEU A 49 -0.57 -12.21 17.94
N LEU A 50 -0.56 -10.94 18.38
CA LEU A 50 -1.48 -9.91 17.92
C LEU A 50 -1.02 -9.26 16.61
N LEU A 51 0.25 -8.84 16.53
CA LEU A 51 0.74 -8.03 15.41
C LEU A 51 0.87 -8.82 14.11
N ALA A 52 1.32 -10.08 14.15
CA ALA A 52 1.63 -10.81 12.93
C ALA A 52 0.39 -11.01 12.03
N PRO A 53 -0.78 -11.48 12.53
CA PRO A 53 -1.98 -11.60 11.68
C PRO A 53 -2.46 -10.25 11.13
N PHE A 54 -2.37 -9.19 11.92
CA PHE A 54 -2.76 -7.85 11.49
C PHE A 54 -1.83 -7.30 10.39
N LEU A 55 -0.53 -7.54 10.50
CA LEU A 55 0.43 -7.20 9.44
C LEU A 55 0.15 -8.01 8.18
N VAL A 56 -0.18 -9.31 8.28
CA VAL A 56 -0.58 -10.13 7.12
C VAL A 56 -1.78 -9.51 6.40
N PHE A 57 -2.81 -9.09 7.13
CA PHE A 57 -3.96 -8.40 6.57
C PHE A 57 -3.58 -7.14 5.79
N LEU A 58 -2.82 -6.24 6.45
CA LEU A 58 -2.44 -4.96 5.87
C LEU A 58 -1.56 -5.13 4.64
N PHE A 59 -0.50 -5.95 4.75
CA PHE A 59 0.42 -6.20 3.65
C PHE A 59 -0.28 -6.87 2.47
N TYR A 60 -1.12 -7.87 2.72
CA TYR A 60 -1.84 -8.55 1.65
C TYR A 60 -2.77 -7.59 0.90
N THR A 61 -3.61 -6.85 1.64
CA THR A 61 -4.59 -5.93 1.05
C THR A 61 -3.89 -4.82 0.28
N PHE A 62 -2.83 -4.25 0.86
CA PHE A 62 -2.02 -3.23 0.19
C PHE A 62 -1.35 -3.76 -1.07
N LEU A 63 -0.70 -4.92 -1.00
CA LEU A 63 -0.01 -5.49 -2.15
C LEU A 63 -0.99 -5.83 -3.28
N ARG A 64 -2.16 -6.39 -2.97
CA ARG A 64 -3.22 -6.66 -3.96
C ARG A 64 -3.73 -5.38 -4.60
N TYR A 65 -3.95 -4.33 -3.81
CA TYR A 65 -4.33 -3.02 -4.32
C TYR A 65 -3.28 -2.49 -5.32
N VAL A 66 -2.00 -2.46 -4.94
CA VAL A 66 -0.91 -1.99 -5.82
C VAL A 66 -0.80 -2.84 -7.08
N LEU A 67 -0.84 -4.16 -6.94
CA LEU A 67 -0.70 -5.08 -8.08
C LEU A 67 -1.91 -5.08 -9.01
N SER A 68 -3.08 -4.68 -8.53
CA SER A 68 -4.30 -4.59 -9.35
C SER A 68 -4.24 -3.45 -10.36
N GLY A 69 -3.40 -2.43 -10.12
CA GLY A 69 -3.28 -1.26 -11.00
C GLY A 69 -4.55 -0.38 -11.06
N ILE A 70 -5.56 -0.63 -10.20
CA ILE A 70 -6.88 0.02 -10.27
C ILE A 70 -6.81 1.55 -10.11
N GLU A 71 -5.72 2.07 -9.56
CA GLU A 71 -5.48 3.52 -9.41
C GLU A 71 -5.24 4.22 -10.75
N TYR A 72 -4.81 3.49 -11.77
CA TYR A 72 -4.54 4.01 -13.12
C TYR A 72 -5.42 3.35 -14.18
N ALA A 73 -6.57 2.79 -13.79
CA ALA A 73 -7.47 2.10 -14.72
C ALA A 73 -7.89 2.96 -15.92
N ASN A 74 -7.94 4.28 -15.74
CA ASN A 74 -8.36 5.24 -16.76
C ASN A 74 -7.22 5.84 -17.60
N VAL A 75 -6.01 5.26 -17.55
CA VAL A 75 -4.84 5.75 -18.31
C VAL A 75 -4.65 4.88 -19.55
N PHE A 76 -4.87 5.44 -20.73
CA PHE A 76 -4.86 4.72 -22.02
C PHE A 76 -3.90 5.32 -23.04
N SER A 77 -3.69 6.65 -23.03
CA SER A 77 -2.83 7.32 -24.02
C SER A 77 -1.38 7.51 -23.54
N GLU A 78 -0.44 7.66 -24.49
CA GLU A 78 0.97 7.94 -24.14
C GLU A 78 1.15 9.23 -23.34
N ASP A 79 0.32 10.24 -23.62
CA ASP A 79 0.38 11.53 -22.92
C ASP A 79 -0.17 11.43 -21.49
N GLU A 80 -1.21 10.64 -21.26
CA GLU A 80 -1.70 10.31 -19.92
C GLU A 80 -0.66 9.51 -19.13
N ILE A 81 0.06 8.59 -19.77
CA ILE A 81 1.15 7.82 -19.14
C ILE A 81 2.29 8.75 -18.72
N LYS A 82 2.73 9.68 -19.59
CA LYS A 82 3.77 10.67 -19.27
C LYS A 82 3.33 11.55 -18.11
N THR A 83 2.08 11.99 -18.12
CA THR A 83 1.49 12.81 -17.06
C THR A 83 1.42 12.05 -15.73
N ALA A 84 1.01 10.78 -15.75
CA ALA A 84 0.98 9.93 -14.57
C ALA A 84 2.38 9.71 -13.98
N LYS A 85 3.40 9.45 -14.81
CA LYS A 85 4.79 9.34 -14.35
C LYS A 85 5.28 10.61 -13.67
N LYS A 86 5.00 11.78 -14.26
CA LYS A 86 5.36 13.08 -13.66
C LYS A 86 4.63 13.29 -12.33
N ARG A 87 3.34 12.97 -12.27
CA ARG A 87 2.53 13.06 -11.03
C ARG A 87 3.12 12.17 -9.92
N ASN A 88 3.48 10.93 -10.22
CA ASN A 88 4.06 10.00 -9.26
C ASN A 88 5.41 10.51 -8.72
N LEU A 89 6.24 11.09 -9.60
CA LEU A 89 7.50 11.72 -9.20
C LEU A 89 7.27 12.92 -8.28
N THR A 90 6.35 13.82 -8.64
CA THR A 90 6.00 14.98 -7.81
C THR A 90 5.43 14.57 -6.46
N ARG A 91 4.56 13.55 -6.42
CA ARG A 91 4.00 13.00 -5.18
C ARG A 91 5.09 12.40 -4.29
N SER A 92 6.01 11.63 -4.86
CA SER A 92 7.13 11.02 -4.13
C SER A 92 8.09 12.08 -3.57
N LEU A 93 8.39 13.13 -4.34
CA LEU A 93 9.23 14.23 -3.89
C LEU A 93 8.54 15.07 -2.81
N SER A 94 7.25 15.36 -2.96
CA SER A 94 6.47 16.03 -1.92
C SER A 94 6.45 15.21 -0.64
N PHE A 95 6.26 13.89 -0.74
CA PHE A 95 6.29 12.99 0.41
C PHE A 95 7.65 12.96 1.09
N PHE A 96 8.75 12.94 0.32
CA PHE A 96 10.11 13.09 0.85
C PHE A 96 10.24 14.35 1.71
N ILE A 97 9.86 15.51 1.16
CA ILE A 97 9.98 16.81 1.85
C ILE A 97 9.11 16.82 3.12
N THR A 98 7.86 16.38 3.03
CA THR A 98 6.95 16.34 4.18
C THR A 98 7.46 15.40 5.27
N MET A 99 7.94 14.21 4.93
CA MET A 99 8.50 13.26 5.90
C MET A 99 9.78 13.78 6.55
N MET A 100 10.65 14.44 5.78
CA MET A 100 11.87 15.03 6.30
C MET A 100 11.57 16.15 7.30
N ILE A 101 10.62 17.04 6.98
CA ILE A 101 10.18 18.09 7.90
C ILE A 101 9.56 17.46 9.16
N ALA A 102 8.69 16.46 9.01
CA ALA A 102 8.06 15.79 10.14
C ALA A 102 9.09 15.11 11.06
N SER A 103 10.10 14.44 10.50
CA SER A 103 11.13 13.77 11.30
C SER A 103 12.03 14.76 12.06
N LEU A 104 12.32 15.92 11.46
CA LEU A 104 13.06 17.00 12.12
C LEU A 104 12.26 17.60 13.28
N ILE A 105 10.94 17.77 13.15
CA ILE A 105 10.07 18.25 14.23
C ILE A 105 10.08 17.30 15.43
N VAL A 106 10.19 15.99 15.18
CA VAL A 106 10.30 14.95 16.22
C VAL A 106 11.72 14.92 16.85
N GLY A 107 12.62 15.80 16.42
CA GLY A 107 13.97 15.94 16.99
C GLY A 107 14.96 14.89 16.51
N ARG A 108 14.70 14.21 15.38
CA ARG A 108 15.66 13.25 14.81
C ARG A 108 16.86 13.97 14.19
N PRO A 109 18.07 13.37 14.24
CA PRO A 109 19.24 13.89 13.53
C PRO A 109 18.94 14.12 12.04
N ILE A 110 19.61 15.11 11.44
CA ILE A 110 19.40 15.46 10.02
C ILE A 110 19.71 14.26 9.11
N PHE A 111 20.81 13.56 9.38
CA PHE A 111 21.20 12.40 8.57
C PHE A 111 20.15 11.28 8.60
N ASP A 112 19.67 10.93 9.80
CA ASP A 112 18.63 9.91 9.97
C ASP A 112 17.31 10.34 9.32
N SER A 113 16.94 11.61 9.48
CA SER A 113 15.76 12.22 8.86
C SER A 113 15.79 12.12 7.35
N VAL A 114 16.93 12.45 6.74
CA VAL A 114 17.14 12.36 5.29
C VAL A 114 17.08 10.90 4.84
N MET A 115 17.76 9.98 5.53
CA MET A 115 17.79 8.57 5.16
C MET A 115 16.42 7.91 5.24
N VAL A 116 15.68 8.10 6.34
CA VAL A 116 14.33 7.53 6.51
C VAL A 116 13.38 8.09 5.46
N SER A 117 13.42 9.40 5.21
CA SER A 117 12.57 10.05 4.22
C SER A 117 12.89 9.60 2.80
N LEU A 118 14.18 9.41 2.49
CA LEU A 118 14.62 8.91 1.19
C LEU A 118 14.12 7.49 0.95
N ILE A 119 14.28 6.59 1.92
CA ILE A 119 13.80 5.21 1.81
C ILE A 119 12.28 5.20 1.65
N ALA A 120 11.55 5.96 2.48
CA ALA A 120 10.09 5.99 2.44
C ALA A 120 9.55 6.55 1.11
N SER A 121 10.14 7.63 0.60
CA SER A 121 9.77 8.21 -0.71
C SER A 121 10.15 7.32 -1.89
N LEU A 122 11.28 6.63 -1.83
CA LEU A 122 11.66 5.65 -2.85
C LEU A 122 10.69 4.47 -2.88
N LEU A 123 10.29 3.96 -1.72
CA LEU A 123 9.27 2.91 -1.62
C LEU A 123 7.93 3.37 -2.22
N LEU A 124 7.49 4.59 -1.91
CA LEU A 124 6.27 5.15 -2.50
C LEU A 124 6.38 5.25 -4.03
N PHE A 125 7.51 5.73 -4.54
CA PHE A 125 7.77 5.81 -5.97
C PHE A 125 7.73 4.42 -6.65
N LEU A 126 8.32 3.40 -6.02
CA LEU A 126 8.30 2.03 -6.53
C LEU A 126 6.87 1.45 -6.54
N VAL A 127 6.08 1.73 -5.51
CA VAL A 127 4.67 1.34 -5.43
C VAL A 127 3.86 1.97 -6.57
N ASP A 128 3.95 3.29 -6.71
CA ASP A 128 3.21 4.05 -7.72
C ASP A 128 3.60 3.64 -9.15
N THR A 129 4.89 3.42 -9.40
CA THR A 129 5.38 2.96 -10.70
C THR A 129 4.99 1.52 -11.01
N THR A 130 4.97 0.63 -10.02
CA THR A 130 4.53 -0.76 -10.19
C THR A 130 3.03 -0.82 -10.53
N SER A 131 2.21 -0.05 -9.80
CA SER A 131 0.78 0.05 -10.06
C SER A 131 0.50 0.60 -11.46
N LEU A 132 1.20 1.66 -11.88
CA LEU A 132 1.08 2.21 -13.23
C LEU A 132 1.49 1.20 -14.32
N ARG A 133 2.62 0.49 -14.15
CA ARG A 133 3.07 -0.54 -15.10
C ARG A 133 2.04 -1.67 -15.26
N LYS A 134 1.45 -2.11 -14.15
CA LYS A 134 0.40 -3.14 -14.16
C LYS A 134 -0.85 -2.67 -14.89
N SER A 135 -1.28 -1.43 -14.66
CA SER A 135 -2.43 -0.86 -15.38
C SER A 135 -2.18 -0.77 -16.89
N ILE A 136 -1.02 -0.25 -17.31
CA ILE A 136 -0.66 -0.15 -18.73
C ILE A 136 -0.69 -1.53 -19.39
N LYS A 137 -0.09 -2.54 -18.75
CA LYS A 137 -0.12 -3.90 -19.28
C LYS A 137 -1.54 -4.42 -19.47
N LYS A 138 -2.43 -4.18 -18.49
CA LYS A 138 -3.84 -4.61 -18.55
C LYS A 138 -4.63 -3.86 -19.63
N ASN A 139 -4.33 -2.59 -19.86
CA ASN A 139 -5.02 -1.75 -20.84
C ASN A 139 -4.55 -1.98 -22.29
N VAL A 140 -3.34 -2.51 -22.51
CA VAL A 140 -2.83 -2.90 -23.83
C VAL A 140 -3.25 -4.33 -24.22
N GLU A 141 -3.56 -5.19 -23.23
CA GLU A 141 -4.06 -6.56 -23.44
C GLU A 141 -5.57 -6.63 -23.74
N LEU A 142 -6.30 -5.51 -23.65
CA LEU A 142 -7.73 -5.35 -23.96
C LEU A 142 -7.92 -4.65 -25.32
#